data_AF-A0AAV2H315-F1
#
_entry.id   AF-A0AAV2H315-F1
#
_cell.length_a   1.000
_cell.length_b   1.000
_cell.length_c   1.000
_cell.angle_alpha   90.00
_cell.angle_beta   90.00
_cell.angle_gamma   90.00
#
_symmetry.space_group_name_H-M   'P 1'
#
loop_
_entity.id
_entity.type
_entity.pdbx_description
1 polymer ?
#
loop_
_entity_poly.entity_id
_entity_poly.type
_entity_poly.pdbx_seq_one_letter_code
_entity_poly.pdbx_strand_id
1 'polypeptide(L)'
;MQSADVTKIKPYYVKYEIIPYEEDMCHEFKGHKNLCKEELPRFSTDSGVKKGSRKPVSRNLCGFLNTGLGGTVYCGVVDNGAIMGLKLTQYQKDHVVGALDDLMARYKPKVPADRYCVKFLPVLGPTVKEEDRDEMAMLSMTEIVDSDDRKRPHKFRNPDYCWCDIDSKARCENGIILSDYVIEFRIKPWDYDDTSKKGLGQLVNMLPIHADEEGKVYFRHQASLMKYSITTIPNAAYFATRTRCNDIIEQLKNEISLVKSSMEKSNINTKENPVTTFMYQ
;
A
#
# COMPACT_ATOMS: atom_id res chain seq x y z
N MET A 1 27.98 -17.33 -5.62
CA MET A 1 26.97 -16.28 -5.42
C MET A 1 25.64 -16.98 -5.24
N GLN A 2 25.20 -17.13 -3.99
CA GLN A 2 23.93 -17.80 -3.68
C GLN A 2 22.76 -16.90 -4.07
N SER A 3 21.81 -17.50 -4.77
CA SER A 3 20.55 -16.95 -5.25
C SER A 3 19.73 -16.36 -4.10
N ALA A 4 19.25 -15.14 -4.28
CA ALA A 4 18.27 -14.51 -3.41
C ALA A 4 17.02 -15.40 -3.32
N ASP A 5 16.71 -15.83 -2.11
CA ASP A 5 15.52 -16.59 -1.76
C ASP A 5 14.30 -15.68 -1.93
N VAL A 6 13.55 -15.86 -3.02
CA VAL A 6 12.28 -15.17 -3.24
C VAL A 6 11.31 -15.77 -2.22
N THR A 7 11.22 -15.11 -1.06
CA THR A 7 10.39 -15.55 0.06
C THR A 7 8.98 -15.78 -0.45
N LYS A 8 8.56 -17.04 -0.52
CA LYS A 8 7.22 -17.44 -0.94
C LYS A 8 6.23 -16.72 -0.03
N ILE A 9 5.41 -15.83 -0.58
CA ILE A 9 4.44 -15.05 0.20
C ILE A 9 3.47 -16.04 0.82
N LYS A 10 3.56 -16.22 2.15
CA LYS A 10 2.64 -17.10 2.88
C LYS A 10 1.22 -16.51 2.78
N PRO A 11 0.19 -17.33 2.47
CA PRO A 11 -1.18 -16.84 2.35
C PRO A 11 -1.85 -16.61 3.72
N TYR A 12 -1.10 -16.63 4.82
CA TYR A 12 -1.58 -16.52 6.19
C TYR A 12 -0.49 -15.95 7.11
N TYR A 13 -0.90 -15.58 8.31
CA TYR A 13 -0.04 -15.26 9.44
C TYR A 13 -0.26 -16.24 10.60
N VAL A 14 0.67 -16.29 11.56
CA VAL A 14 0.53 -17.08 12.79
C VAL A 14 0.47 -16.13 13.98
N LYS A 15 -0.49 -16.37 14.88
CA LYS A 15 -0.72 -15.53 16.05
C LYS A 15 0.49 -15.55 16.99
N TYR A 16 0.83 -14.37 17.52
CA TYR A 16 1.97 -14.08 18.40
C TYR A 16 3.36 -14.13 17.74
N GLU A 17 3.48 -14.57 16.48
CA GLU A 17 4.73 -14.40 15.75
C GLU A 17 4.99 -12.91 15.47
N ILE A 18 6.27 -12.57 15.34
CA ILE A 18 6.70 -11.23 14.93
C ILE A 18 6.67 -11.17 13.41
N ILE A 19 6.00 -10.16 12.87
CA ILE A 19 6.01 -9.90 11.43
C ILE A 19 7.45 -9.65 10.96
N PRO A 20 7.89 -10.15 9.79
CA PRO A 20 9.30 -10.07 9.37
C PRO A 20 9.74 -8.66 8.92
N TYR A 21 8.94 -7.64 9.21
CA TYR A 21 9.19 -6.26 8.82
C TYR A 21 9.20 -5.38 10.07
N GLU A 22 9.91 -4.26 10.02
CA GLU A 22 9.82 -3.21 11.04
C GLU A 22 8.99 -2.05 10.49
N GLU A 23 8.47 -1.18 11.37
CA GLU A 23 7.86 0.06 10.91
C GLU A 23 8.91 0.95 10.25
N ASP A 24 8.66 1.32 9.00
CA ASP A 24 9.61 2.07 8.17
C ASP A 24 8.88 2.98 7.16
N MET A 25 9.58 3.36 6.09
CA MET A 25 9.06 4.21 5.02
C MET A 25 7.90 3.59 4.21
N CYS A 26 7.75 2.27 4.26
CA CYS A 26 6.82 1.47 3.47
C CYS A 26 5.94 0.56 4.34
N HIS A 27 6.19 0.45 5.65
CA HIS A 27 5.46 -0.43 6.56
C HIS A 27 4.99 0.34 7.81
N GLU A 28 3.73 0.11 8.20
CA GLU A 28 3.11 0.69 9.40
C GLU A 28 2.22 -0.35 10.08
N PHE A 29 2.26 -0.43 11.41
CA PHE A 29 1.44 -1.34 12.21
C PHE A 29 0.32 -0.60 12.93
N LYS A 30 -0.86 -1.23 12.99
CA LYS A 30 -2.02 -0.72 13.71
C LYS A 30 -2.75 -1.88 14.38
N GLY A 31 -3.00 -1.78 15.68
CA GLY A 31 -3.86 -2.74 16.39
C GLY A 31 -5.36 -2.63 16.06
N HIS A 32 -5.76 -1.84 15.05
CA HIS A 32 -7.15 -1.52 14.77
C HIS A 32 -7.42 -1.21 13.30
N LYS A 33 -8.71 -1.25 12.92
CA LYS A 33 -9.18 -1.04 11.53
C LYS A 33 -9.82 0.33 11.24
N ASN A 34 -9.88 1.25 12.22
CA ASN A 34 -10.49 2.57 12.00
C ASN A 34 -9.71 3.39 10.95
N LEU A 35 -10.40 3.71 9.86
CA LEU A 35 -9.81 4.31 8.66
C LEU A 35 -9.68 5.82 8.77
N CYS A 36 -10.73 6.51 9.20
CA CYS A 36 -10.77 7.97 9.29
C CYS A 36 -11.09 8.46 10.71
N LYS A 37 -10.92 9.76 10.94
CA LYS A 37 -11.13 10.38 12.26
C LYS A 37 -12.55 10.21 12.77
N GLU A 38 -13.53 10.25 11.88
CA GLU A 38 -14.95 10.15 12.21
C GLU A 38 -15.34 8.74 12.70
N GLU A 39 -14.54 7.72 12.39
CA GLU A 39 -14.76 6.35 12.88
C GLU A 39 -14.09 6.09 14.24
N LEU A 40 -13.30 7.03 14.73
CA LEU A 40 -12.62 6.86 16.00
C LEU A 40 -13.63 6.96 17.15
N PRO A 41 -13.54 6.06 18.16
CA PRO A 41 -14.37 6.17 19.34
C PRO A 41 -14.18 7.53 20.03
N ARG A 42 -15.26 8.12 20.54
CA ARG A 42 -15.24 9.47 21.17
C ARG A 42 -14.21 9.60 22.30
N PHE A 43 -13.95 8.52 23.04
CA PHE A 43 -12.94 8.51 24.11
C PHE A 43 -11.50 8.63 23.61
N SER A 44 -11.25 8.40 22.31
CA SER A 44 -9.92 8.53 21.70
C SER A 44 -9.65 9.94 21.16
N THR A 45 -10.68 10.79 21.09
CA THR A 45 -10.59 12.16 20.57
C THR A 45 -10.55 13.24 21.66
N ASP A 46 -11.07 12.96 22.86
CA ASP A 46 -11.12 13.93 23.97
C ASP A 46 -10.31 13.47 25.19
N SER A 47 -9.31 14.27 25.57
CA SER A 47 -8.94 14.60 26.96
C SER A 47 -7.69 15.47 26.96
N GLY A 48 -7.82 16.72 27.43
CA GLY A 48 -6.75 17.72 27.59
C GLY A 48 -5.60 17.34 28.55
N VAL A 49 -5.32 16.05 28.74
CA VAL A 49 -4.26 15.54 29.62
C VAL A 49 -3.41 14.45 28.93
N LYS A 50 -3.91 13.74 27.90
CA LYS A 50 -3.12 12.73 27.16
C LYS A 50 -3.53 12.68 25.68
N LYS A 51 -2.55 12.77 24.77
CA LYS A 51 -2.75 12.53 23.33
C LYS A 51 -3.45 11.18 23.16
N GLY A 52 -4.57 11.15 22.43
CA GLY A 52 -5.21 9.90 22.04
C GLY A 52 -4.20 8.97 21.36
N SER A 53 -4.06 7.74 21.89
CA SER A 53 -3.12 6.74 21.37
C SER A 53 -3.55 6.22 19.99
N ARG A 54 -4.85 6.21 19.71
CA ARG A 54 -5.43 5.72 18.45
C ARG A 54 -5.45 6.83 17.40
N LYS A 55 -4.68 6.66 16.33
CA LYS A 55 -4.67 7.55 15.16
C LYS A 55 -5.30 6.83 13.97
N PRO A 56 -6.04 7.53 13.10
CA PRO A 56 -6.69 6.89 11.97
C PRO A 56 -5.65 6.40 10.94
N VAL A 57 -5.98 5.31 10.24
CA VAL A 57 -5.13 4.73 9.19
C VAL A 57 -4.90 5.70 8.03
N SER A 58 -5.89 6.57 7.74
CA SER A 58 -5.88 7.54 6.64
C SER A 58 -4.57 8.31 6.54
N ARG A 59 -4.06 8.83 7.66
CA ARG A 59 -2.84 9.63 7.68
C ARG A 59 -1.62 8.90 7.14
N ASN A 60 -1.53 7.59 7.38
CA ASN A 60 -0.44 6.76 6.87
C ASN A 60 -0.58 6.47 5.38
N LEU A 61 -1.80 6.20 4.92
CA LEU A 61 -2.09 6.01 3.50
C LEU A 61 -1.78 7.27 2.68
N CYS A 62 -2.17 8.45 3.19
CA CYS A 62 -1.78 9.74 2.62
C CYS A 62 -0.24 9.91 2.57
N GLY A 63 0.45 9.55 3.67
CA GLY A 63 1.91 9.55 3.74
C GLY A 63 2.57 8.70 2.66
N PHE A 64 2.13 7.45 2.49
CA PHE A 64 2.65 6.52 1.48
C PHE A 64 2.33 6.93 0.04
N LEU A 65 1.16 7.53 -0.20
CA LEU A 65 0.83 8.07 -1.52
C LEU A 65 1.81 9.18 -1.93
N ASN A 66 2.13 10.07 -1.00
CA ASN A 66 2.93 11.27 -1.26
C ASN A 66 4.44 11.00 -1.37
N THR A 67 4.94 9.87 -0.85
CA THR A 67 6.34 9.47 -1.10
C THR A 67 6.54 8.89 -2.49
N GLY A 68 5.49 8.40 -3.14
CA GLY A 68 5.59 7.70 -4.43
C GLY A 68 6.14 6.27 -4.33
N LEU A 69 6.70 5.87 -3.20
CA LEU A 69 7.21 4.51 -2.97
C LEU A 69 6.08 3.50 -2.71
N GLY A 70 4.90 3.99 -2.32
CA GLY A 70 3.83 3.13 -1.82
C GLY A 70 4.11 2.65 -0.41
N GLY A 71 3.42 1.57 -0.01
CA GLY A 71 3.58 0.98 1.32
C GLY A 71 2.35 0.19 1.75
N THR A 72 2.45 -0.44 2.92
CA THR A 72 1.40 -1.28 3.51
C THR A 72 1.16 -0.89 4.96
N VAL A 73 -0.11 -0.66 5.31
CA VAL A 73 -0.54 -0.60 6.71
C VAL A 73 -1.12 -1.96 7.09
N TYR A 74 -0.56 -2.56 8.15
CA TYR A 74 -1.00 -3.85 8.69
C TYR A 74 -1.89 -3.62 9.91
N CYS A 75 -3.19 -3.88 9.76
CA CYS A 75 -4.15 -3.82 10.86
C CYS A 75 -4.31 -5.19 11.51
N GLY A 76 -4.23 -5.25 12.85
CA GLY A 76 -4.14 -6.49 13.61
C GLY A 76 -2.72 -6.86 14.05
N VAL A 77 -1.75 -5.95 13.84
CA VAL A 77 -0.38 -6.05 14.33
C VAL A 77 -0.18 -4.95 15.37
N VAL A 78 0.36 -5.30 16.53
CA VAL A 78 0.63 -4.34 17.61
C VAL A 78 2.02 -3.71 17.45
N ASP A 79 2.30 -2.64 18.19
CA ASP A 79 3.50 -1.79 17.98
C ASP A 79 4.85 -2.53 18.09
N ASN A 80 4.91 -3.67 18.79
CA ASN A 80 6.12 -4.49 18.86
C ASN A 80 6.27 -5.48 17.68
N GLY A 81 5.41 -5.39 16.66
CA GLY A 81 5.40 -6.28 15.49
C GLY A 81 4.67 -7.61 15.70
N ALA A 82 4.12 -7.89 16.89
CA ALA A 82 3.41 -9.13 17.15
C ALA A 82 2.06 -9.19 16.43
N ILE A 83 1.79 -10.31 15.79
CA ILE A 83 0.54 -10.58 15.07
C ILE A 83 -0.54 -10.99 16.07
N MET A 84 -1.57 -10.15 16.22
CA MET A 84 -2.73 -10.43 17.08
C MET A 84 -3.96 -10.84 16.27
N GLY A 85 -4.12 -10.26 15.08
CA GLY A 85 -5.29 -10.38 14.23
C GLY A 85 -6.50 -9.59 14.73
N LEU A 86 -7.48 -9.45 13.84
CA LEU A 86 -8.78 -8.83 14.08
C LEU A 86 -9.87 -9.85 13.73
N LYS A 87 -10.84 -10.01 14.62
CA LYS A 87 -12.04 -10.82 14.33
C LYS A 87 -12.90 -10.12 13.31
N LEU A 88 -13.09 -10.75 12.15
CA LEU A 88 -13.87 -10.21 11.05
C LEU A 88 -14.80 -11.27 10.47
N THR A 89 -16.08 -10.93 10.34
CA THR A 89 -17.01 -11.63 9.44
C THR A 89 -16.81 -11.16 8.00
N GLN A 90 -17.32 -11.91 7.02
CA GLN A 90 -17.35 -11.48 5.62
C GLN A 90 -18.01 -10.10 5.44
N TYR A 91 -19.11 -9.81 6.14
CA TYR A 91 -19.77 -8.50 6.08
C TYR A 91 -18.89 -7.37 6.63
N GLN A 92 -18.05 -7.63 7.64
CA GLN A 92 -17.08 -6.65 8.12
C GLN A 92 -15.92 -6.45 7.15
N LYS A 93 -15.51 -7.49 6.39
CA LYS A 93 -14.54 -7.33 5.30
C LYS A 93 -15.11 -6.44 4.20
N ASP A 94 -16.37 -6.67 3.80
CA ASP A 94 -17.07 -5.86 2.80
C ASP A 94 -17.21 -4.39 3.27
N HIS A 95 -17.53 -4.18 4.55
CA HIS A 95 -17.50 -2.85 5.17
C HIS A 95 -16.13 -2.19 4.97
N VAL A 96 -15.04 -2.87 5.34
CA VAL A 96 -13.68 -2.31 5.25
C VAL A 96 -13.31 -1.92 3.82
N VAL A 97 -13.68 -2.75 2.82
CA VAL A 97 -13.47 -2.44 1.40
C VAL A 97 -14.22 -1.14 1.03
N GLY A 98 -15.51 -1.07 1.31
CA GLY A 98 -16.33 0.10 0.99
C GLY A 98 -15.87 1.38 1.72
N ALA A 99 -15.45 1.25 2.98
CA ALA A 99 -14.92 2.36 3.78
C ALA A 99 -13.57 2.87 3.25
N LEU A 100 -12.72 1.98 2.70
CA LEU A 100 -11.48 2.37 2.05
C LEU A 100 -11.76 3.14 0.75
N ASP A 101 -12.67 2.64 -0.09
CA ASP A 101 -13.05 3.31 -1.34
C ASP A 101 -13.64 4.71 -1.05
N ASP A 102 -14.49 4.80 -0.03
CA ASP A 102 -15.06 6.05 0.46
C ASP A 102 -13.99 7.04 0.94
N LEU A 103 -13.01 6.56 1.72
CA LEU A 103 -11.89 7.36 2.20
C LEU A 103 -11.04 7.90 1.04
N MET A 104 -10.65 7.03 0.12
CA MET A 104 -9.79 7.36 -1.03
C MET A 104 -10.47 8.33 -2.00
N ALA A 105 -11.80 8.26 -2.10
CA ALA A 105 -12.60 9.22 -2.88
C ALA A 105 -12.61 10.64 -2.28
N ARG A 106 -12.38 10.78 -0.98
CA ARG A 106 -12.36 12.07 -0.27
C ARG A 106 -11.01 12.77 -0.26
N TYR A 107 -9.94 12.08 -0.60
CA TYR A 107 -8.62 12.69 -0.73
C TYR A 107 -8.63 13.74 -1.85
N LYS A 108 -7.72 14.71 -1.74
CA LYS A 108 -7.60 15.80 -2.72
C LYS A 108 -6.18 15.87 -3.27
N PRO A 109 -5.95 15.49 -4.54
CA PRO A 109 -6.93 14.96 -5.50
C PRO A 109 -7.43 13.56 -5.12
N LYS A 110 -8.57 13.14 -5.68
CA LYS A 110 -9.12 11.80 -5.48
C LYS A 110 -8.11 10.74 -5.92
N VAL A 111 -7.95 9.69 -5.12
CA VAL A 111 -7.04 8.59 -5.42
C VAL A 111 -7.73 7.58 -6.36
N PRO A 112 -7.12 7.24 -7.50
CA PRO A 112 -7.61 6.19 -8.40
C PRO A 112 -7.65 4.80 -7.73
N ALA A 113 -8.65 3.97 -8.05
CA ALA A 113 -8.84 2.64 -7.44
C ALA A 113 -7.70 1.65 -7.75
N ASP A 114 -6.99 1.83 -8.85
CA ASP A 114 -5.84 1.02 -9.21
C ASP A 114 -4.60 1.32 -8.35
N ARG A 115 -4.57 2.44 -7.62
CA ARG A 115 -3.44 2.86 -6.76
C ARG A 115 -3.42 2.22 -5.39
N TYR A 116 -4.49 1.56 -4.99
CA TYR A 116 -4.56 0.88 -3.70
C TYR A 116 -5.27 -0.46 -3.82
N CYS A 117 -5.05 -1.32 -2.83
CA CYS A 117 -5.86 -2.51 -2.63
C CYS A 117 -5.88 -2.88 -1.15
N VAL A 118 -6.85 -3.72 -0.79
CA VAL A 118 -6.95 -4.31 0.54
C VAL A 118 -6.84 -5.83 0.41
N LYS A 119 -6.10 -6.45 1.33
CA LYS A 119 -6.08 -7.91 1.49
C LYS A 119 -6.45 -8.28 2.92
N PHE A 120 -7.09 -9.44 3.05
CA PHE A 120 -7.42 -10.04 4.34
C PHE A 120 -6.69 -11.37 4.43
N LEU A 121 -5.63 -11.44 5.23
CA LEU A 121 -4.87 -12.67 5.44
C LEU A 121 -5.32 -13.31 6.76
N PRO A 122 -5.72 -14.59 6.76
CA PRO A 122 -6.12 -15.27 7.98
C PRO A 122 -4.94 -15.39 8.96
N VAL A 123 -5.25 -15.30 10.25
CA VAL A 123 -4.30 -15.52 11.35
C VAL A 123 -4.61 -16.87 11.99
N LEU A 124 -3.67 -17.79 11.87
CA LEU A 124 -3.76 -19.14 12.42
C LEU A 124 -3.30 -19.16 13.88
N GLY A 125 -3.83 -20.10 14.65
CA GLY A 125 -3.37 -20.33 16.02
C GLY A 125 -1.93 -20.85 16.06
N PRO A 126 -1.16 -20.57 17.12
CA PRO A 126 0.23 -21.02 17.23
C PRO A 126 0.36 -22.54 17.34
N THR A 127 -0.72 -23.23 17.71
CA THR A 127 -0.77 -24.69 17.85
C THR A 127 -1.08 -25.41 16.55
N VAL A 128 -1.38 -24.70 15.45
CA VAL A 128 -1.66 -25.31 14.15
C VAL A 128 -0.35 -25.79 13.54
N LYS A 129 -0.29 -27.10 13.24
CA LYS A 129 0.86 -27.74 12.61
C LYS A 129 1.07 -27.21 11.20
N GLU A 130 2.33 -27.12 10.76
CA GLU A 130 2.70 -26.57 9.46
C GLU A 130 2.02 -27.26 8.27
N GLU A 131 1.84 -28.58 8.36
CA GLU A 131 1.16 -29.41 7.35
C GLU A 131 -0.29 -28.99 7.10
N ASP A 132 -0.99 -28.51 8.14
CA ASP A 132 -2.42 -28.15 8.08
C ASP A 132 -2.65 -26.67 7.77
N ARG A 133 -1.60 -25.84 7.78
CA ARG A 133 -1.74 -24.37 7.72
C ARG A 133 -2.31 -23.89 6.39
N ASP A 134 -1.88 -24.47 5.28
CA ASP A 134 -2.34 -24.06 3.95
C ASP A 134 -3.83 -24.38 3.76
N GLU A 135 -4.27 -25.57 4.19
CA GLU A 135 -5.68 -25.97 4.13
C GLU A 135 -6.56 -25.11 5.05
N MET A 136 -6.12 -24.89 6.30
CA MET A 136 -6.84 -24.04 7.24
C MET A 136 -6.94 -22.58 6.76
N ALA A 137 -5.89 -22.06 6.12
CA ALA A 137 -5.91 -20.72 5.54
C ALA A 137 -6.96 -20.62 4.42
N MET A 138 -7.03 -21.62 3.52
CA MET A 138 -8.02 -21.66 2.45
C MET A 138 -9.47 -21.77 2.98
N LEU A 139 -9.70 -22.59 4.00
CA LEU A 139 -11.02 -22.74 4.61
C LEU A 139 -11.48 -21.44 5.27
N SER A 140 -10.59 -20.74 5.99
CA SER A 140 -10.90 -19.46 6.62
C SER A 140 -11.37 -18.42 5.60
N MET A 141 -10.83 -18.44 4.38
CA MET A 141 -11.24 -17.52 3.31
C MET A 141 -12.65 -17.79 2.75
N THR A 142 -13.21 -18.98 2.97
CA THR A 142 -14.46 -19.43 2.36
C THR A 142 -15.61 -19.41 3.37
N GLU A 143 -16.10 -18.22 3.70
CA GLU A 143 -17.28 -18.07 4.55
C GLU A 143 -18.55 -18.08 3.69
N ILE A 144 -19.46 -19.01 3.95
CA ILE A 144 -20.77 -19.07 3.27
C ILE A 144 -21.67 -18.05 3.94
N VAL A 145 -22.00 -16.98 3.20
CA VAL A 145 -22.88 -15.90 3.65
C VAL A 145 -23.92 -15.58 2.58
N ASP A 146 -25.03 -14.98 3.00
CA ASP A 146 -26.11 -14.59 2.10
C ASP A 146 -25.64 -13.47 1.14
N SER A 147 -25.82 -13.69 -0.17
CA SER A 147 -25.34 -12.77 -1.20
C SER A 147 -26.09 -11.44 -1.27
N ASP A 148 -27.35 -11.41 -0.82
CA ASP A 148 -28.16 -10.20 -0.80
C ASP A 148 -27.85 -9.36 0.43
N ASP A 149 -27.60 -9.98 1.59
CA ASP A 149 -27.11 -9.28 2.77
C ASP A 149 -25.74 -8.62 2.53
N ARG A 150 -24.86 -9.22 1.71
CA ARG A 150 -23.59 -8.58 1.31
C ARG A 150 -23.78 -7.28 0.53
N LYS A 151 -24.91 -7.09 -0.15
CA LYS A 151 -25.22 -5.86 -0.90
C LYS A 151 -25.84 -4.79 0.00
N ARG A 152 -26.19 -5.12 1.24
CA ARG A 152 -26.82 -4.20 2.18
C ARG A 152 -25.85 -3.02 2.45
N PRO A 153 -26.32 -1.77 2.35
CA PRO A 153 -25.44 -0.61 2.52
C PRO A 153 -24.84 -0.55 3.93
N HIS A 154 -23.53 -0.36 4.00
CA HIS A 154 -22.80 -0.12 5.23
C HIS A 154 -22.83 1.36 5.62
N LYS A 155 -22.69 1.63 6.92
CA LYS A 155 -22.54 2.99 7.46
C LYS A 155 -21.06 3.28 7.68
N PHE A 156 -20.49 4.14 6.84
CA PHE A 156 -19.11 4.62 6.97
C PHE A 156 -19.04 5.91 7.80
N ARG A 157 -17.83 6.31 8.22
CA ARG A 157 -17.58 7.61 8.87
C ARG A 157 -18.40 7.85 10.14
N ASN A 158 -18.69 6.78 10.87
CA ASN A 158 -19.51 6.85 12.07
C ASN A 158 -18.78 6.12 13.20
N PRO A 159 -18.68 6.70 14.42
CA PRO A 159 -18.12 5.98 15.56
C PRO A 159 -19.04 4.87 16.09
N ASP A 160 -20.33 4.89 15.74
CA ASP A 160 -21.34 3.93 16.15
C ASP A 160 -21.31 2.65 15.31
N TYR A 161 -21.91 1.59 15.83
CA TYR A 161 -21.94 0.28 15.18
C TYR A 161 -22.71 0.29 13.84
N CYS A 162 -22.12 -0.36 12.84
CA CYS A 162 -22.83 -0.75 11.63
C CYS A 162 -23.61 -2.06 11.87
N TRP A 163 -24.60 -2.35 11.03
CA TRP A 163 -25.37 -3.60 11.13
C TRP A 163 -24.49 -4.85 11.10
N CYS A 164 -23.35 -4.82 10.39
CA CYS A 164 -22.39 -5.92 10.34
C CYS A 164 -21.66 -6.15 11.67
N ASP A 165 -21.52 -5.12 12.51
CA ASP A 165 -20.96 -5.26 13.86
C ASP A 165 -21.99 -5.88 14.80
N ILE A 166 -23.27 -5.54 14.63
CA ILE A 166 -24.38 -6.15 15.37
C ILE A 166 -24.50 -7.64 15.00
N ASP A 167 -24.43 -7.97 13.70
CA ASP A 167 -24.39 -9.37 13.23
C ASP A 167 -23.18 -10.12 13.80
N SER A 168 -21.98 -9.56 13.70
CA SER A 168 -20.77 -10.14 14.29
C SER A 168 -20.92 -10.42 15.78
N LYS A 169 -21.51 -9.48 16.53
CA LYS A 169 -21.78 -9.65 17.96
C LYS A 169 -22.79 -10.76 18.22
N ALA A 170 -23.90 -10.79 17.48
CA ALA A 170 -24.91 -11.83 17.61
C ALA A 170 -24.36 -13.23 17.29
N ARG A 171 -23.48 -13.35 16.29
CA ARG A 171 -22.79 -14.62 15.97
C ARG A 171 -21.93 -15.09 17.14
N CYS A 172 -21.12 -14.20 17.72
CA CYS A 172 -20.31 -14.51 18.89
C CYS A 172 -21.18 -14.91 20.10
N GLU A 173 -22.29 -14.22 20.35
CA GLU A 173 -23.23 -14.54 21.44
C GLU A 173 -23.90 -15.91 21.25
N ASN A 174 -24.10 -16.33 20.00
CA ASN A 174 -24.59 -17.67 19.66
C ASN A 174 -23.47 -18.73 19.58
N GLY A 175 -22.26 -18.43 20.06
CA GLY A 175 -21.15 -19.40 20.15
C GLY A 175 -20.39 -19.62 18.84
N ILE A 176 -20.62 -18.81 17.80
CA ILE A 176 -19.85 -18.89 16.55
C ILE A 176 -18.47 -18.28 16.77
N ILE A 177 -17.42 -19.06 16.48
CA ILE A 177 -16.03 -18.63 16.60
C ILE A 177 -15.61 -17.91 15.33
N LEU A 178 -15.36 -16.61 15.42
CA LEU A 178 -14.86 -15.81 14.30
C LEU A 178 -13.35 -15.96 14.14
N SER A 179 -12.93 -16.17 12.89
CA SER A 179 -11.53 -16.18 12.48
C SER A 179 -10.86 -14.82 12.67
N ASP A 180 -9.59 -14.86 13.06
CA ASP A 180 -8.73 -13.69 13.15
C ASP A 180 -8.09 -13.39 11.79
N TYR A 181 -7.95 -12.11 11.43
CA TYR A 181 -7.33 -11.66 10.17
C TYR A 181 -6.39 -10.48 10.39
N VAL A 182 -5.33 -10.41 9.59
CA VAL A 182 -4.59 -9.16 9.34
C VAL A 182 -5.17 -8.51 8.09
N ILE A 183 -5.47 -7.21 8.19
CA ILE A 183 -5.88 -6.40 7.04
C ILE A 183 -4.64 -5.68 6.53
N GLU A 184 -4.28 -5.90 5.27
CA GLU A 184 -3.23 -5.16 4.59
C GLU A 184 -3.85 -4.09 3.70
N PHE A 185 -3.71 -2.82 4.09
CA PHE A 185 -4.01 -1.70 3.20
C PHE A 185 -2.75 -1.34 2.41
N ARG A 186 -2.71 -1.69 1.13
CA ARG A 186 -1.54 -1.49 0.28
C ARG A 186 -1.74 -0.31 -0.67
N ILE A 187 -0.83 0.65 -0.62
CA ILE A 187 -0.63 1.67 -1.63
C ILE A 187 0.42 1.18 -2.62
N LYS A 188 0.08 1.19 -3.91
CA LYS A 188 1.03 0.81 -4.96
C LYS A 188 2.03 1.94 -5.21
N PRO A 189 3.31 1.59 -5.48
CA PRO A 189 4.30 2.56 -5.92
C PRO A 189 3.79 3.35 -7.13
N TRP A 190 4.22 4.59 -7.24
CA TRP A 190 3.93 5.40 -8.42
C TRP A 190 4.77 4.92 -9.59
N ASP A 191 4.07 4.67 -10.69
CA ASP A 191 4.71 4.32 -11.95
C ASP A 191 4.93 5.60 -12.75
N TYR A 192 6.18 6.05 -12.81
CA TYR A 192 6.55 7.26 -13.53
C TYR A 192 6.50 7.08 -15.06
N ASP A 193 6.54 5.85 -15.55
CA ASP A 193 6.65 5.56 -16.99
C ASP A 193 5.28 5.17 -17.60
N ASP A 194 4.26 5.01 -16.75
CA ASP A 194 2.89 4.74 -17.16
C ASP A 194 2.22 5.97 -17.80
N THR A 195 2.25 6.01 -19.13
CA THR A 195 1.61 7.04 -19.96
C THR A 195 0.08 7.07 -19.87
N SER A 196 -0.55 6.02 -19.33
CA SER A 196 -2.01 5.98 -19.14
C SER A 196 -2.47 6.69 -17.87
N LYS A 197 -1.57 6.87 -16.90
CA LYS A 197 -1.87 7.53 -15.62
C LYS A 197 -1.80 9.04 -15.78
N LYS A 198 -2.88 9.72 -15.42
CA LYS A 198 -3.02 11.20 -15.41
C LYS A 198 -2.17 11.84 -14.30
N GLY A 199 -0.86 11.65 -14.30
CA GLY A 199 0.00 12.46 -13.43
C GLY A 199 0.01 13.92 -13.87
N LEU A 200 0.80 14.71 -13.14
CA LEU A 200 0.94 16.14 -13.42
C LEU A 200 2.07 16.36 -14.43
N GLY A 201 1.76 16.96 -15.57
CA GLY A 201 2.76 17.38 -16.57
C GLY A 201 2.69 16.58 -17.88
N GLN A 202 3.02 17.26 -18.99
CA GLN A 202 3.03 16.68 -20.35
C GLN A 202 4.37 16.02 -20.71
N LEU A 203 5.48 16.51 -20.14
CA LEU A 203 6.84 16.05 -20.41
C LEU A 203 7.33 15.02 -19.37
N VAL A 204 6.88 15.15 -18.13
CA VAL A 204 7.25 14.27 -17.01
C VAL A 204 5.98 13.95 -16.23
N ASN A 205 5.73 12.66 -16.02
CA ASN A 205 4.59 12.16 -15.25
C ASN A 205 4.83 12.38 -13.74
N MET A 206 4.57 13.59 -13.24
CA MET A 206 4.83 13.91 -11.84
C MET A 206 3.79 13.27 -10.91
N LEU A 207 4.28 12.83 -9.75
CA LEU A 207 3.47 12.29 -8.67
C LEU A 207 2.47 13.35 -8.15
N PRO A 208 1.16 13.09 -8.18
CA PRO A 208 0.19 13.95 -7.50
C PRO A 208 0.41 13.92 -5.99
N ILE A 209 0.46 15.12 -5.39
CA ILE A 209 0.46 15.27 -3.93
C ILE A 209 -0.99 15.31 -3.45
N HIS A 210 -1.31 14.40 -2.54
CA HIS A 210 -2.64 14.22 -1.96
C HIS A 210 -2.73 14.85 -0.56
N ALA A 211 -3.81 15.57 -0.32
CA ALA A 211 -4.30 15.89 1.00
C ALA A 211 -5.32 14.82 1.46
N ASP A 212 -5.29 14.50 2.74
CA ASP A 212 -6.22 13.57 3.38
C ASP A 212 -7.66 14.14 3.46
N GLU A 213 -8.57 13.40 4.07
CA GLU A 213 -9.96 13.79 4.25
C GLU A 213 -10.16 15.05 5.10
N GLU A 214 -9.18 15.41 5.93
CA GLU A 214 -9.15 16.65 6.73
C GLU A 214 -8.40 17.79 6.03
N GLY A 215 -7.97 17.61 4.78
CA GLY A 215 -7.21 18.60 4.00
C GLY A 215 -5.75 18.75 4.43
N LYS A 216 -5.17 17.77 5.12
CA LYS A 216 -3.79 17.76 5.60
C LYS A 216 -2.92 16.92 4.67
N VAL A 217 -1.72 17.42 4.39
CA VAL A 217 -0.74 16.71 3.56
C VAL A 217 0.30 16.06 4.45
N TYR A 218 0.45 14.75 4.32
CA TYR A 218 1.41 13.96 5.07
C TYR A 218 2.45 13.35 4.14
N PHE A 219 3.70 13.27 4.61
CA PHE A 219 4.75 12.49 3.99
C PHE A 219 5.31 11.51 5.01
N ARG A 220 5.58 10.29 4.57
CA ARG A 220 6.26 9.28 5.39
C ARG A 220 7.76 9.52 5.37
N HIS A 221 8.40 9.52 6.53
CA HIS A 221 9.85 9.62 6.69
C HIS A 221 10.31 8.63 7.73
N GLN A 222 11.06 7.60 7.30
CA GLN A 222 11.35 6.42 8.12
C GLN A 222 10.03 5.90 8.75
N ALA A 223 9.99 5.70 10.07
CA ALA A 223 8.81 5.25 10.80
C ALA A 223 7.84 6.39 11.24
N SER A 224 8.00 7.62 10.73
CA SER A 224 7.26 8.78 11.20
C SER A 224 6.45 9.46 10.08
N LEU A 225 5.32 10.06 10.48
CA LEU A 225 4.51 10.91 9.60
C LEU A 225 4.80 12.39 9.86
N MET A 226 5.34 13.06 8.86
CA MET A 226 5.52 14.51 8.86
C MET A 226 4.36 15.20 8.15
N LYS A 227 3.78 16.21 8.81
CA LYS A 227 2.77 17.09 8.21
C LYS A 227 3.47 18.23 7.47
N TYR A 228 3.19 18.40 6.19
CA TYR A 228 3.75 19.48 5.39
C TYR A 228 2.81 20.69 5.38
N SER A 229 3.38 21.89 5.43
CA SER A 229 2.65 23.13 5.24
C SER A 229 2.52 23.42 3.75
N ILE A 230 1.58 24.29 3.39
CA ILE A 230 1.39 24.68 1.98
C ILE A 230 2.63 25.32 1.36
N THR A 231 3.51 25.88 2.19
CA THR A 231 4.79 26.48 1.79
C THR A 231 5.91 25.47 1.58
N THR A 232 5.89 24.30 2.24
CA THR A 232 6.92 23.27 2.08
C THR A 232 6.61 22.28 0.97
N ILE A 233 5.33 22.14 0.57
CA ILE A 233 4.90 21.24 -0.51
C ILE A 233 5.61 21.56 -1.84
N PRO A 234 5.70 22.82 -2.32
CA PRO A 234 6.38 23.12 -3.57
C PRO A 234 7.85 22.71 -3.58
N ASN A 235 8.54 22.89 -2.45
CA ASN A 235 9.95 22.51 -2.32
C ASN A 235 10.12 20.98 -2.37
N ALA A 236 9.22 20.24 -1.73
CA ALA A 236 9.23 18.77 -1.77
C ALA A 236 8.96 18.25 -3.19
N ALA A 237 7.95 18.80 -3.86
CA ALA A 237 7.61 18.46 -5.24
C ALA A 237 8.75 18.81 -6.21
N TYR A 238 9.37 19.98 -6.03
CA TYR A 238 10.52 20.42 -6.83
C TYR A 238 11.71 19.49 -6.65
N PHE A 239 12.05 19.12 -5.40
CA PHE A 239 13.15 18.21 -5.13
C PHE A 239 12.92 16.83 -5.76
N ALA A 240 11.73 16.25 -5.56
CA ALA A 240 11.38 14.96 -6.16
C ALA A 240 11.44 14.99 -7.70
N THR A 241 10.93 16.06 -8.32
CA THR A 241 10.97 16.25 -9.77
C THR A 241 12.40 16.40 -10.27
N ARG A 242 13.22 17.22 -9.59
CA ARG A 242 14.62 17.44 -9.96
C ARG A 242 15.43 16.14 -9.90
N THR A 243 15.26 15.34 -8.85
CA THR A 243 15.91 14.03 -8.73
C THR A 243 15.53 13.14 -9.90
N ARG A 244 14.23 12.99 -10.21
CA ARG A 244 13.79 12.18 -11.35
C ARG A 244 14.35 12.66 -12.68
N CYS A 245 14.35 13.98 -12.93
CA CYS A 245 14.92 14.53 -14.14
C CYS A 245 16.43 14.23 -14.25
N ASN A 246 17.16 14.30 -13.14
CA ASN A 246 18.59 13.95 -13.13
C ASN A 246 18.79 12.46 -13.46
N ASP A 247 17.98 11.57 -12.89
CA ASP A 247 18.04 10.13 -13.17
C ASP A 247 17.81 9.83 -14.65
N ILE A 248 16.81 10.48 -15.27
CA ILE A 248 16.52 10.36 -16.70
C ILE A 248 17.70 10.89 -17.54
N ILE A 249 18.27 12.03 -17.16
CA ILE A 249 19.43 12.60 -17.86
C ILE A 249 20.63 11.63 -17.79
N GLU A 250 20.85 10.99 -16.65
CA GLU A 250 21.93 10.02 -16.48
C GLU A 250 21.69 8.75 -17.31
N GLN A 251 20.47 8.22 -17.33
CA GLN A 251 20.09 7.11 -18.20
C GLN A 251 20.33 7.43 -19.69
N LEU A 252 19.88 8.60 -20.16
CA LEU A 252 20.07 9.02 -21.55
C LEU A 252 21.56 9.22 -21.89
N LYS A 253 22.37 9.74 -20.97
CA LYS A 253 23.83 9.85 -21.17
C LYS A 253 24.48 8.48 -21.34
N ASN A 254 24.05 7.49 -20.57
CA ASN A 254 24.52 6.12 -20.67
C ASN A 254 24.09 5.46 -21.99
N GLU A 255 22.85 5.68 -22.44
CA GLU A 255 22.40 5.18 -23.74
C GLU A 255 23.17 5.81 -24.91
N ILE A 256 23.40 7.12 -24.88
CA ILE A 256 24.17 7.83 -25.90
C ILE A 256 25.61 7.31 -25.94
N SER A 257 26.25 7.05 -24.79
CA SER A 257 27.61 6.52 -24.76
C SER A 257 27.69 5.11 -25.33
N LEU A 258 26.72 4.24 -25.01
CA LEU A 258 26.59 2.91 -25.60
C LEU A 258 26.42 2.97 -27.11
N VAL A 259 25.50 3.81 -27.61
CA VAL A 259 25.26 3.97 -29.05
C VAL A 259 26.51 4.48 -29.77
N LYS A 260 27.21 5.49 -29.21
CA LYS A 260 28.47 5.99 -29.79
C LYS A 260 29.52 4.90 -29.89
N SER A 261 29.71 4.12 -28.83
CA SER A 261 30.67 3.01 -28.83
C SER A 261 30.30 1.90 -29.83
N SER A 262 29.00 1.68 -30.08
CA SER A 262 28.51 0.76 -31.11
C SER A 262 28.78 1.29 -32.52
N MET A 263 28.53 2.59 -32.75
CA MET A 263 28.79 3.25 -34.03
C MET A 263 30.29 3.25 -34.39
N GLU A 264 31.16 3.50 -33.41
CA GLU A 264 32.62 3.44 -33.58
C GLU A 264 33.09 2.02 -33.97
N LYS A 265 32.54 0.97 -33.35
CA LYS A 265 32.82 -0.43 -33.71
C LYS A 265 32.35 -0.78 -35.12
N SER A 266 31.17 -0.29 -35.54
CA SER A 266 30.67 -0.51 -36.90
C SER A 266 31.46 0.27 -37.97
N ASN A 267 32.00 1.44 -37.65
CA ASN A 267 32.84 2.23 -38.58
C ASN A 267 34.27 1.68 -38.75
N ILE A 268 34.75 0.87 -37.82
CA ILE A 268 36.02 0.14 -37.96
C ILE A 268 35.84 -1.03 -38.95
N ASN A 269 34.73 -1.78 -38.85
CA ASN A 269 34.44 -2.90 -39.76
C ASN A 269 34.18 -2.50 -41.22
N THR A 270 33.73 -1.28 -41.51
CA THR A 270 33.54 -0.80 -42.89
C THR A 270 34.81 -0.28 -43.56
N LYS A 271 35.87 0.02 -42.81
CA LYS A 271 37.16 0.47 -43.38
C LYS A 271 38.11 -0.67 -43.77
N GLU A 272 37.82 -1.92 -43.38
CA GLU A 272 38.68 -3.09 -43.65
C GLU A 272 38.29 -3.90 -44.90
N ASN A 273 37.32 -3.47 -45.71
CA ASN A 273 37.06 -4.09 -47.02
C ASN A 273 37.37 -3.11 -48.17
N PRO A 274 38.63 -3.05 -48.65
CA PRO A 274 38.91 -2.41 -49.93
C PRO A 274 38.29 -3.27 -51.05
N VAL A 275 37.36 -2.67 -51.79
CA VAL A 275 36.83 -3.18 -53.06
C VAL A 275 38.01 -3.51 -53.97
N THR A 276 38.24 -4.80 -54.21
CA THR A 276 39.20 -5.29 -55.19
C THR A 276 38.60 -5.06 -56.58
N THR A 277 38.98 -3.96 -57.22
CA THR A 277 38.73 -3.70 -58.63
C THR A 277 39.50 -4.74 -59.45
N PHE A 278 38.78 -5.75 -59.97
CA PHE A 278 39.32 -6.65 -60.98
C PHE A 278 39.33 -5.93 -62.34
N MET A 279 40.53 -5.58 -62.82
CA MET A 279 40.78 -5.46 -64.26
C MET A 279 40.95 -6.88 -64.82
N TYR A 280 40.20 -7.22 -65.88
CA TYR A 280 40.64 -8.23 -66.85
C TYR A 280 40.49 -7.65 -68.25
N GLN A 281 41.59 -7.79 -69.00
CA GLN A 281 41.70 -7.68 -70.45
C GLN A 281 40.88 -8.77 -71.15
#